data_AF-A0A7M1B0S8-F1
#
_entry.id   AF-A0A7M1B0S8-F1
#
_cell.length_a   1.000
_cell.length_b   1.000
_cell.length_c   1.000
_cell.angle_alpha   90.00
_cell.angle_beta   90.00
_cell.angle_gamma   90.00
#
_symmetry.space_group_name_H-M   'P 1'
#
loop_
_entity.id
_entity.type
_entity.pdbx_description
1 polymer ?
#
loop_
_entity_poly.entity_id
_entity_poly.type
_entity_poly.pdbx_seq_one_letter_code
_entity_poly.pdbx_strand_id
1 'polypeptide(L)'
;MSLVFHILDEIEAYQCARQINEIAKEFGFSQFDAGMFSIAVTEIVINSIRYAKDVKVSCRYTQNNKGLEVYIEDKGKGIKNIQHSLQDGNSSTKDSLGFGLGAAKRSVDEFLIEKSDASGTSIVLRKYIDEPRYEYSPISVKKEANQFNSDAYFIKHYDGDKSLFAIIDGSGDDLPAYKTVQSVKGLLLEEYRLPLEDIVRYINPPQSSKNSILIFER
;
A
#
# COMPACT_ATOMS: atom_id res chain seq x y z
N MET A 1 0.94 -3.22 22.40
CA MET A 1 2.35 -3.65 22.54
C MET A 1 3.24 -2.65 21.79
N SER A 2 4.40 -2.30 22.32
CA SER A 2 5.40 -1.48 21.62
C SER A 2 6.79 -2.07 21.84
N LEU A 3 7.42 -2.56 20.76
CA LEU A 3 8.79 -3.09 20.77
C LEU A 3 9.72 -2.07 20.13
N VAL A 4 10.91 -1.89 20.67
CA VAL A 4 11.91 -0.94 20.15
C VAL A 4 13.26 -1.63 20.03
N PHE A 5 13.92 -1.39 18.90
CA PHE A 5 15.23 -1.90 18.57
C PHE A 5 16.17 -0.74 18.25
N HIS A 6 17.41 -0.88 18.68
CA HIS A 6 18.53 -0.08 18.21
C HIS A 6 19.37 -0.98 17.34
N ILE A 7 19.58 -0.62 16.08
CA ILE A 7 20.22 -1.48 15.08
C ILE A 7 21.61 -0.91 14.77
N LEU A 8 22.63 -1.72 15.03
CA LEU A 8 24.03 -1.37 14.82
C LEU A 8 24.61 -1.99 13.55
N ASP A 9 24.13 -3.17 13.16
CA ASP A 9 24.65 -3.92 12.01
C ASP A 9 23.57 -4.73 11.26
N GLU A 10 23.99 -5.41 10.19
CA GLU A 10 23.10 -6.24 9.37
C GLU A 10 22.55 -7.44 10.14
N ILE A 11 23.30 -8.01 11.10
CA ILE A 11 22.84 -9.18 11.89
C ILE A 11 21.66 -8.77 12.75
N GLU A 12 21.76 -7.64 13.44
CA GLU A 12 20.68 -7.08 14.25
C GLU A 12 19.46 -6.70 13.39
N ALA A 13 19.67 -6.23 12.15
CA ALA A 13 18.59 -5.98 11.21
C ALA A 13 17.77 -7.24 10.91
N TYR A 14 18.44 -8.37 10.60
CA TYR A 14 17.78 -9.64 10.35
C TYR A 14 17.08 -10.20 11.60
N GLN A 15 17.65 -10.02 12.79
CA GLN A 15 17.03 -10.43 14.05
C GLN A 15 15.75 -9.63 14.34
N CYS A 16 15.81 -8.30 14.17
CA CYS A 16 14.65 -7.41 14.28
C CYS A 16 13.53 -7.83 13.32
N ALA A 17 13.87 -8.04 12.04
CA ALA A 17 12.89 -8.46 11.03
C ALA A 17 12.27 -9.82 11.35
N ARG A 18 13.07 -10.77 11.85
CA ARG A 18 12.56 -12.08 12.30
C ARG A 18 11.58 -11.94 13.46
N GLN A 19 11.86 -11.12 14.46
CA GLN A 19 10.93 -10.88 15.56
C GLN A 19 9.64 -10.22 15.07
N ILE A 20 9.73 -9.26 14.15
CA ILE A 20 8.53 -8.66 13.54
C ILE A 20 7.72 -9.69 12.74
N ASN A 21 8.38 -10.63 12.05
CA ASN A 21 7.71 -11.74 11.37
C ASN A 21 6.96 -12.66 12.34
N GLU A 22 7.57 -12.98 13.48
CA GLU A 22 6.96 -13.78 14.55
C GLU A 22 5.73 -13.04 15.13
N ILE A 23 5.86 -11.75 15.43
CA ILE A 23 4.74 -10.89 15.90
C ILE A 23 3.61 -10.83 14.86
N ALA A 24 3.94 -10.71 13.56
CA ALA A 24 2.94 -10.68 12.49
C ALA A 24 2.13 -11.98 12.42
N LYS A 25 2.80 -13.13 12.57
CA LYS A 25 2.13 -14.44 12.62
C LYS A 25 1.25 -14.55 13.86
N GLU A 26 1.74 -14.14 15.02
CA GLU A 26 0.96 -14.13 16.27
C GLU A 26 -0.24 -13.18 16.20
N PHE A 27 -0.12 -12.07 15.47
CA PHE A 27 -1.23 -11.14 15.23
C PHE A 27 -2.31 -11.73 14.31
N GLY A 28 -1.98 -12.75 13.52
CA GLY A 28 -2.91 -13.43 12.62
C GLY A 28 -2.66 -13.22 11.12
N PHE A 29 -1.50 -12.69 10.73
CA PHE A 29 -1.15 -12.56 9.32
C PHE A 29 -0.93 -13.92 8.69
N SER A 30 -1.21 -14.03 7.39
CA SER A 30 -0.80 -15.19 6.61
C SER A 30 0.73 -15.34 6.63
N GLN A 31 1.24 -16.57 6.45
CA GLN A 31 2.69 -16.79 6.36
C GLN A 31 3.32 -15.95 5.25
N PHE A 32 2.60 -15.76 4.15
CA PHE A 32 3.03 -14.94 3.03
C PHE A 32 3.11 -13.45 3.42
N ASP A 33 2.06 -12.88 4.00
CA ASP A 33 2.04 -11.46 4.39
C ASP A 33 3.05 -11.13 5.48
N ALA A 34 3.20 -12.01 6.48
CA ALA A 34 4.23 -11.88 7.49
C ALA A 34 5.64 -11.88 6.86
N GLY A 35 5.86 -12.75 5.86
CA GLY A 35 7.12 -12.83 5.11
C GLY A 35 7.40 -11.56 4.31
N MET A 36 6.43 -11.09 3.54
CA MET A 36 6.53 -9.85 2.76
C MET A 36 6.78 -8.63 3.65
N PHE A 37 6.08 -8.53 4.79
CA PHE A 37 6.28 -7.45 5.74
C PHE A 37 7.71 -7.46 6.32
N SER A 38 8.21 -8.65 6.70
CA SER A 38 9.59 -8.82 7.18
C SER A 38 10.66 -8.45 6.13
N ILE A 39 10.42 -8.74 4.85
CA ILE A 39 11.29 -8.34 3.75
C ILE A 39 11.32 -6.82 3.66
N ALA A 40 10.15 -6.16 3.70
CA ALA A 40 10.07 -4.70 3.65
C ALA A 40 10.86 -4.03 4.78
N VAL A 41 10.71 -4.54 6.01
CA VAL A 41 11.46 -4.03 7.16
C VAL A 41 12.96 -4.21 6.94
N THR A 42 13.40 -5.39 6.54
CA THR A 42 14.82 -5.68 6.29
C THR A 42 15.42 -4.71 5.26
N GLU A 43 14.74 -4.52 4.13
CA GLU A 43 15.20 -3.62 3.06
C GLU A 43 15.38 -2.18 3.56
N ILE A 44 14.44 -1.67 4.35
CA ILE A 44 14.54 -0.29 4.86
C ILE A 44 15.61 -0.17 5.94
N VAL A 45 15.68 -1.12 6.88
CA VAL A 45 16.69 -1.12 7.94
C VAL A 45 18.10 -1.25 7.35
N ILE A 46 18.31 -2.14 6.39
CA ILE A 46 19.60 -2.31 5.70
C ILE A 46 20.00 -1.04 4.94
N ASN A 47 19.04 -0.37 4.29
CA ASN A 47 19.32 0.92 3.66
C ASN A 47 19.71 1.98 4.71
N SER A 48 19.01 2.07 5.83
CA SER A 48 19.34 3.02 6.89
C SER A 48 20.74 2.78 7.47
N ILE A 49 21.13 1.53 7.78
CA ILE A 49 22.49 1.26 8.33
C ILE A 49 23.61 1.55 7.30
N ARG A 50 23.34 1.39 6.00
CA ARG A 50 24.34 1.65 4.94
C ARG A 50 24.58 3.13 4.70
N TYR A 51 23.55 3.96 4.86
CA TYR A 51 23.59 5.38 4.48
C TYR A 51 23.49 6.36 5.66
N ALA A 52 23.23 5.86 6.88
CA ALA A 52 22.99 6.65 8.07
C ALA A 52 23.57 6.00 9.34
N LYS A 53 23.25 6.56 10.50
CA LYS A 53 23.64 6.08 11.84
C LYS A 53 22.45 6.16 12.78
N ASP A 54 22.61 5.64 13.99
CA ASP A 54 21.60 5.67 15.06
C ASP A 54 20.23 5.13 14.59
N VAL A 55 20.25 4.01 13.86
CA VAL A 55 19.02 3.41 13.32
C VAL A 55 18.19 2.85 14.47
N LYS A 56 16.95 3.28 14.55
CA LYS A 56 15.97 2.73 15.49
C LYS A 56 14.76 2.22 14.74
N VAL A 57 14.25 1.10 15.22
CA VAL A 57 13.04 0.47 14.70
C VAL A 57 12.08 0.33 15.84
N SER A 58 10.82 0.70 15.65
CA SER A 58 9.76 0.41 16.60
C SER A 58 8.60 -0.28 15.90
N CYS A 59 8.02 -1.27 16.57
CA CYS A 59 6.87 -2.03 16.09
C CYS A 59 5.71 -1.86 17.06
N ARG A 60 4.54 -1.50 16.54
CA ARG A 60 3.29 -1.36 17.30
C ARG A 60 2.11 -1.84 16.48
N TYR A 61 0.97 -2.03 17.14
CA TYR A 61 -0.30 -2.23 16.45
C TYR A 61 -0.76 -0.91 15.83
N THR A 62 -1.47 -0.98 14.70
CA THR A 62 -2.15 0.18 14.11
C THR A 62 -3.22 0.71 15.07
N GLN A 63 -3.66 1.96 14.88
CA GLN A 63 -4.63 2.60 15.77
C GLN A 63 -5.96 1.85 15.88
N ASN A 64 -6.41 1.26 14.76
CA ASN A 64 -7.62 0.42 14.72
C ASN A 64 -7.39 -1.03 15.18
N ASN A 65 -6.15 -1.38 15.56
CA ASN A 65 -5.77 -2.72 15.99
C ASN A 65 -6.10 -3.81 14.94
N LYS A 66 -5.94 -3.47 13.66
CA LYS A 66 -6.16 -4.36 12.51
C LYS A 66 -4.90 -4.59 11.68
N GLY A 67 -3.76 -4.14 12.17
CA GLY A 67 -2.48 -4.31 11.50
C GLY A 67 -1.29 -4.03 12.40
N LEU A 68 -0.12 -4.13 11.80
CA LEU A 68 1.16 -3.76 12.38
C LEU A 68 1.71 -2.53 11.69
N GLU A 69 2.32 -1.66 12.48
CA GLU A 69 3.06 -0.51 12.04
C GLU A 69 4.51 -0.62 12.52
N VAL A 70 5.45 -0.51 11.59
CA VAL A 70 6.87 -0.41 11.87
C VAL A 70 7.35 0.98 11.50
N TYR A 71 7.87 1.71 12.48
CA TYR A 71 8.48 3.02 12.32
C TYR A 71 10.00 2.88 12.41
N ILE A 72 10.69 3.32 11.36
CA ILE A 72 12.14 3.24 11.21
C ILE A 72 12.66 4.68 11.13
N GLU A 73 13.56 5.05 12.04
CA GLU A 73 14.23 6.35 12.03
C GLU A 73 15.75 6.18 12.00
N ASP A 74 16.42 7.08 11.30
CA ASP A 74 17.87 7.17 11.27
C ASP A 74 18.35 8.63 11.38
N LYS A 75 19.65 8.79 11.66
CA LYS A 75 20.38 10.06 11.57
C LYS A 75 21.35 10.01 10.39
N GLY A 76 20.80 10.20 9.20
CA GLY A 76 21.55 10.34 7.96
C GLY A 76 21.45 11.74 7.35
N LYS A 77 21.77 11.82 6.06
CA LYS A 77 21.64 13.04 5.22
C LYS A 77 20.28 13.16 4.52
N GLY A 78 19.36 12.23 4.82
CA GLY A 78 18.10 12.08 4.11
C GLY A 78 18.25 11.52 2.70
N ILE A 79 17.11 11.31 2.04
CA ILE A 79 16.97 10.85 0.66
C ILE A 79 16.75 12.08 -0.24
N LYS A 80 17.74 12.41 -1.08
CA LYS A 80 17.70 13.61 -1.94
C LYS A 80 16.61 13.58 -3.02
N ASN A 81 16.43 12.43 -3.69
CA ASN A 81 15.44 12.28 -4.75
C ASN A 81 14.61 11.02 -4.48
N ILE A 82 13.59 11.18 -3.65
CA ILE A 82 12.70 10.10 -3.22
C ILE A 82 12.05 9.40 -4.42
N GLN A 83 11.56 10.16 -5.41
CA GLN A 83 10.89 9.61 -6.58
C GLN A 83 11.82 8.69 -7.38
N HIS A 84 13.07 9.11 -7.56
CA HIS A 84 14.08 8.30 -8.23
C HIS A 84 14.44 7.04 -7.43
N SER A 85 14.53 7.13 -6.10
CA SER A 85 14.84 5.99 -5.22
C SER A 85 13.71 4.96 -5.11
N LEU A 86 12.47 5.34 -5.44
CA LEU A 86 11.32 4.44 -5.48
C LEU A 86 11.18 3.71 -6.83
N GLN A 87 11.89 4.16 -7.87
CA GLN A 87 11.92 3.47 -9.16
C GLN A 87 12.88 2.28 -9.10
N ASP A 88 12.43 1.12 -9.61
CA ASP A 88 13.23 -0.09 -9.66
C ASP A 88 14.50 0.09 -10.52
N GLY A 89 15.63 -0.43 -10.05
CA GLY A 89 16.91 -0.43 -10.77
C GLY A 89 17.78 0.81 -10.58
N ASN A 90 17.35 1.77 -9.74
CA ASN A 90 18.02 3.06 -9.55
C ASN A 90 18.72 3.16 -8.19
N SER A 91 19.84 2.45 -8.04
CA SER A 91 20.74 2.61 -6.88
C SER A 91 21.87 3.60 -7.17
N SER A 92 22.19 4.45 -6.18
CA SER A 92 23.35 5.36 -6.20
C SER A 92 24.71 4.65 -6.08
N THR A 93 24.71 3.33 -5.91
CA THR A 93 25.86 2.52 -5.51
C THR A 93 25.86 1.20 -6.30
N LYS A 94 26.98 0.87 -6.97
CA LYS A 94 27.14 -0.27 -7.89
C LYS A 94 26.87 -1.67 -7.28
N ASP A 95 26.81 -1.78 -5.95
CA ASP A 95 26.71 -3.06 -5.22
C ASP A 95 25.34 -3.32 -4.55
N SER A 96 24.35 -2.48 -4.82
CA SER A 96 22.96 -2.72 -4.36
C SER A 96 22.07 -2.78 -5.58
N LEU A 97 21.26 -3.83 -5.71
CA LEU A 97 20.46 -4.10 -6.90
C LEU A 97 19.41 -3.01 -7.25
N GLY A 98 19.38 -1.85 -6.59
CA GLY A 98 18.47 -0.75 -6.98
C GLY A 98 17.01 -1.01 -6.68
N PHE A 99 16.70 -2.04 -5.87
CA PHE A 99 15.32 -2.49 -5.63
C PHE A 99 14.81 -2.21 -4.22
N GLY A 100 15.63 -1.82 -3.25
CA GLY A 100 15.26 -1.92 -1.83
C GLY A 100 14.03 -1.09 -1.41
N LEU A 101 13.99 0.20 -1.76
CA LEU A 101 12.84 1.05 -1.41
C LEU A 101 11.57 0.70 -2.21
N GLY A 102 11.71 0.40 -3.50
CA GLY A 102 10.60 -0.01 -4.35
C GLY A 102 10.00 -1.36 -3.94
N ALA A 103 10.87 -2.33 -3.64
CA ALA A 103 10.47 -3.65 -3.14
C ALA A 103 9.79 -3.54 -1.79
N ALA A 104 10.34 -2.75 -0.85
CA ALA A 104 9.70 -2.50 0.44
C ALA A 104 8.30 -1.89 0.26
N LYS A 105 8.16 -0.85 -0.58
CA LYS A 105 6.87 -0.21 -0.87
C LYS A 105 5.84 -1.19 -1.44
N ARG A 106 6.24 -2.12 -2.31
CA ARG A 106 5.34 -3.15 -2.88
C ARG A 106 4.97 -4.26 -1.89
N SER A 107 5.72 -4.41 -0.81
CA SER A 107 5.58 -5.51 0.14
C SER A 107 4.65 -5.18 1.32
N VAL A 108 4.15 -3.95 1.37
CA VAL A 108 3.33 -3.41 2.47
C VAL A 108 2.08 -2.74 1.91
N ASP A 109 1.09 -2.52 2.76
CA ASP A 109 -0.16 -1.88 2.34
C ASP A 109 -0.04 -0.35 2.38
N GLU A 110 0.80 0.18 3.26
CA GLU A 110 1.19 1.59 3.28
C GLU A 110 2.70 1.76 3.51
N PHE A 111 3.27 2.69 2.76
CA PHE A 111 4.65 3.12 2.84
C PHE A 111 4.68 4.64 2.88
N LEU A 112 5.10 5.22 4.00
CA LEU A 112 5.14 6.67 4.20
C LEU A 112 6.54 7.10 4.60
N ILE A 113 7.06 8.14 3.96
CA ILE A 113 8.27 8.84 4.38
C ILE A 113 7.81 10.06 5.15
N GLU A 114 7.92 10.03 6.47
CA GLU A 114 7.50 11.15 7.34
C GLU A 114 8.53 12.28 7.35
N LYS A 115 9.82 11.93 7.27
CA LYS A 115 10.92 12.89 7.25
C LYS A 115 12.02 12.39 6.32
N SER A 116 12.62 13.31 5.57
CA SER A 116 13.82 13.06 4.78
C SER A 116 14.57 14.37 4.55
N ASP A 117 15.48 14.69 5.45
CA ASP A 117 16.27 15.93 5.42
C ASP A 117 17.70 15.70 5.96
N ALA A 118 18.46 16.78 6.13
CA ALA A 118 19.84 16.71 6.62
C ALA A 118 19.98 16.20 8.07
N SER A 119 18.88 16.04 8.81
CA SER A 119 18.84 15.45 10.16
C SER A 119 18.56 13.94 10.16
N GLY A 120 18.19 13.38 9.01
CA GLY A 120 17.95 11.95 8.82
C GLY A 120 16.63 11.63 8.13
N THR A 121 16.30 10.34 8.13
CA THR A 121 15.10 9.81 7.48
C THR A 121 14.20 9.13 8.51
N SER A 122 12.88 9.27 8.34
CA SER A 122 11.92 8.41 9.04
C SER A 122 10.88 7.85 8.07
N ILE A 123 10.63 6.55 8.20
CA ILE A 123 9.76 5.77 7.33
C ILE A 123 8.79 4.95 8.19
N VAL A 124 7.51 4.99 7.81
CA VAL A 124 6.44 4.17 8.38
C VAL A 124 6.05 3.11 7.36
N LEU A 125 6.03 1.86 7.81
CA LEU A 125 5.53 0.71 7.07
C LEU A 125 4.29 0.18 7.80
N ARG A 126 3.17 -0.01 7.08
CA ARG A 126 1.97 -0.65 7.64
C ARG A 126 1.53 -1.83 6.80
N LYS A 127 1.10 -2.86 7.51
CA LYS A 127 0.48 -4.05 6.93
C LYS A 127 -0.73 -4.42 7.78
N TYR A 128 -1.82 -4.83 7.13
CA TYR A 128 -3.08 -5.15 7.78
C TYR A 128 -3.45 -6.62 7.60
N ILE A 129 -4.28 -7.14 8.49
CA ILE A 129 -4.87 -8.47 8.30
C ILE A 129 -5.84 -8.44 7.13
N ASP A 130 -5.73 -9.42 6.26
CA ASP A 130 -6.69 -9.67 5.20
C ASP A 130 -7.85 -10.50 5.76
N GLU A 131 -8.74 -9.87 6.52
CA GLU A 131 -9.97 -10.50 7.00
C GLU A 131 -11.08 -10.31 5.94
N PRO A 132 -11.53 -11.37 5.23
CA PRO A 132 -12.72 -11.26 4.40
C PRO A 132 -13.91 -11.00 5.31
N ARG A 133 -14.43 -9.76 5.27
CA ARG A 133 -15.53 -9.34 6.15
C ARG A 133 -16.90 -9.83 5.70
N TYR A 134 -17.03 -10.15 4.42
CA TYR A 134 -18.29 -10.51 3.79
C TYR A 134 -18.06 -11.52 2.67
N GLU A 135 -18.88 -12.57 2.61
CA GLU A 135 -18.99 -13.40 1.42
C GLU A 135 -19.91 -12.71 0.42
N TYR A 136 -19.39 -12.37 -0.75
CA TYR A 136 -20.17 -11.79 -1.83
C TYR A 136 -19.76 -12.41 -3.17
N SER A 137 -20.72 -12.54 -4.08
CA SER A 137 -20.50 -13.04 -5.44
C SER A 137 -21.13 -12.08 -6.46
N PRO A 138 -20.52 -10.89 -6.65
CA PRO A 138 -20.99 -9.93 -7.63
C PRO A 138 -20.84 -10.49 -9.04
N ILE A 139 -21.87 -10.25 -9.86
CA ILE A 139 -21.91 -10.69 -11.25
C ILE A 139 -22.14 -9.44 -12.10
N SER A 140 -21.28 -9.25 -13.10
CA SER A 140 -21.51 -8.28 -14.17
C SER A 140 -21.36 -9.00 -15.50
N VAL A 141 -22.43 -9.00 -16.30
CA VAL A 141 -22.53 -9.79 -17.54
C VAL A 141 -22.96 -8.88 -18.67
N LYS A 142 -22.27 -8.99 -19.81
CA LYS A 142 -22.67 -8.30 -21.04
C LYS A 142 -24.06 -8.75 -21.48
N LYS A 143 -24.83 -7.87 -22.08
CA LYS A 143 -26.05 -8.29 -22.81
C LYS A 143 -25.64 -9.15 -24.01
N GLU A 144 -26.47 -10.13 -24.35
CA GLU A 144 -26.14 -11.14 -25.36
C GLU A 144 -25.76 -10.55 -26.73
N ALA A 145 -26.47 -9.49 -27.15
CA ALA A 145 -26.23 -8.78 -28.40
C ALA A 145 -24.98 -7.88 -28.41
N ASN A 146 -24.33 -7.69 -27.27
CA ASN A 146 -23.24 -6.72 -27.12
C ASN A 146 -21.87 -7.37 -27.23
N GLN A 147 -20.94 -6.62 -27.80
CA GLN A 147 -19.52 -7.01 -27.86
C GLN A 147 -18.80 -6.75 -26.54
N PHE A 148 -19.17 -5.69 -25.82
CA PHE A 148 -18.54 -5.27 -24.57
C PHE A 148 -19.55 -5.27 -23.41
N ASN A 149 -19.03 -5.41 -22.18
CA ASN A 149 -19.78 -5.15 -20.96
C ASN A 149 -19.39 -3.78 -20.40
N SER A 150 -20.31 -2.84 -20.37
CA SER A 150 -20.11 -1.51 -19.79
C SER A 150 -20.53 -1.41 -18.32
N ASP A 151 -21.12 -2.45 -17.76
CA ASP A 151 -21.42 -2.52 -16.34
C ASP A 151 -20.24 -3.13 -15.59
N ALA A 152 -19.92 -2.58 -14.42
CA ALA A 152 -18.90 -3.15 -13.56
C ALA A 152 -19.19 -2.92 -12.08
N TYR A 153 -18.43 -3.66 -11.27
CA TYR A 153 -18.32 -3.41 -9.86
C TYR A 153 -16.83 -3.29 -9.48
N PHE A 154 -16.58 -2.67 -8.34
CA PHE A 154 -15.28 -2.60 -7.70
C PHE A 154 -15.45 -2.88 -6.22
N ILE A 155 -14.58 -3.73 -5.67
CA ILE A 155 -14.53 -4.01 -4.24
C ILE A 155 -13.07 -4.00 -3.81
N LYS A 156 -12.76 -3.23 -2.78
CA LYS A 156 -11.44 -3.16 -2.18
C LYS A 156 -11.55 -3.17 -0.66
N HIS A 157 -10.96 -4.19 -0.04
CA HIS A 157 -10.71 -4.19 1.40
C HIS A 157 -9.37 -3.53 1.69
N TYR A 158 -9.33 -2.71 2.74
CA TYR A 158 -8.13 -1.99 3.16
C TYR A 158 -8.19 -1.62 4.64
N ASP A 159 -7.03 -1.27 5.18
CA ASP A 159 -6.80 -0.91 6.59
C ASP A 159 -7.27 -1.99 7.59
N GLY A 160 -7.53 -3.21 7.11
CA GLY A 160 -8.08 -4.34 7.87
C GLY A 160 -9.51 -4.11 8.39
N ASP A 161 -10.07 -2.91 8.21
CA ASP A 161 -11.43 -2.60 8.59
C ASP A 161 -12.32 -1.83 7.64
N LYS A 162 -11.79 -1.39 6.51
CA LYS A 162 -12.57 -0.63 5.55
C LYS A 162 -12.81 -1.43 4.29
N SER A 163 -13.95 -1.16 3.67
CA SER A 163 -14.32 -1.72 2.39
C SER A 163 -14.90 -0.64 1.50
N LEU A 164 -14.30 -0.44 0.34
CA LEU A 164 -14.81 0.43 -0.70
C LEU A 164 -15.57 -0.41 -1.73
N PHE A 165 -16.84 -0.09 -1.92
CA PHE A 165 -17.69 -0.69 -2.93
C PHE A 165 -18.07 0.35 -3.98
N ALA A 166 -17.98 -0.01 -5.25
CA ALA A 166 -18.54 0.79 -6.33
C ALA A 166 -19.35 -0.08 -7.29
N ILE A 167 -20.51 0.44 -7.70
CA ILE A 167 -21.29 -0.05 -8.85
C ILE A 167 -21.15 1.01 -9.94
N ILE A 168 -20.73 0.57 -11.12
CA ILE A 168 -20.36 1.44 -12.25
C ILE A 168 -21.30 1.09 -13.40
N ASP A 169 -22.20 2.01 -13.72
CA ASP A 169 -23.06 1.96 -14.89
C ASP A 169 -22.40 2.77 -16.03
N GLY A 170 -21.87 2.05 -17.00
CA GLY A 170 -21.23 2.65 -18.17
C GLY A 170 -22.26 3.04 -19.21
N SER A 171 -22.31 4.33 -19.57
CA SER A 171 -23.20 4.81 -20.63
C SER A 171 -22.87 4.23 -22.00
N GLY A 172 -23.64 3.22 -22.43
CA GLY A 172 -23.53 2.57 -23.75
C GLY A 172 -22.82 1.23 -23.70
N ASP A 173 -22.81 0.49 -24.81
CA ASP A 173 -22.33 -0.91 -24.86
C ASP A 173 -21.15 -1.09 -25.85
N ASP A 174 -20.37 -0.02 -26.03
CA ASP A 174 -19.30 0.09 -27.01
C ASP A 174 -17.89 0.11 -26.36
N LEU A 175 -16.85 0.07 -27.21
CA LEU A 175 -15.46 0.09 -26.74
C LEU A 175 -15.10 1.35 -25.93
N PRO A 176 -15.55 2.57 -26.29
CA PRO A 176 -15.41 3.75 -25.44
C PRO A 176 -15.99 3.58 -24.04
N ALA A 177 -17.26 3.15 -23.91
CA ALA A 177 -17.89 2.95 -22.60
C ALA A 177 -17.13 1.93 -21.75
N TYR A 178 -16.75 0.79 -22.35
CA TYR A 178 -15.91 -0.21 -21.69
C TYR A 178 -14.58 0.36 -21.18
N LYS A 179 -13.87 1.13 -22.01
CA LYS A 179 -12.59 1.74 -21.63
C LYS A 179 -12.76 2.72 -20.49
N THR A 180 -13.80 3.55 -20.51
CA THR A 180 -14.11 4.47 -19.41
C THR A 180 -14.30 3.72 -18.10
N VAL A 181 -15.04 2.61 -18.11
CA VAL A 181 -15.28 1.78 -16.92
C VAL A 181 -13.97 1.18 -16.40
N GLN A 182 -13.10 0.68 -17.28
CA GLN A 182 -11.78 0.19 -16.85
C GLN A 182 -10.91 1.30 -16.27
N SER A 183 -10.94 2.51 -16.85
CA SER A 183 -10.23 3.67 -16.29
C SER A 183 -10.74 4.04 -14.91
N VAL A 184 -12.06 4.04 -14.68
CA VAL A 184 -12.64 4.29 -13.35
C VAL A 184 -12.17 3.23 -12.34
N LYS A 185 -12.14 1.95 -12.71
CA LYS A 185 -11.62 0.89 -11.82
C LYS A 185 -10.13 1.08 -11.50
N GLY A 186 -9.34 1.52 -12.48
CA GLY A 186 -7.92 1.85 -12.27
C GLY A 186 -7.75 2.98 -11.27
N LEU A 187 -8.50 4.08 -11.43
CA LEU A 187 -8.49 5.21 -10.51
C LEU A 187 -8.94 4.80 -9.10
N LEU A 188 -10.00 4.01 -8.96
CA LEU A 188 -10.44 3.47 -7.68
C LEU A 188 -9.35 2.62 -7.02
N LEU A 189 -8.59 1.84 -7.79
CA LEU A 189 -7.49 1.03 -7.26
C LEU A 189 -6.30 1.88 -6.78
N GLU A 190 -6.08 3.04 -7.38
CA GLU A 190 -5.01 3.97 -7.00
C GLU A 190 -5.41 4.85 -5.81
N GLU A 191 -6.67 5.28 -5.77
CA GLU A 191 -7.15 6.37 -4.90
C GLU A 191 -8.15 5.91 -3.81
N TYR A 192 -8.33 4.59 -3.58
CA TYR A 192 -9.30 4.05 -2.61
C TYR A 192 -9.15 4.54 -1.16
N ARG A 193 -8.03 5.20 -0.82
CA ARG A 193 -7.79 5.76 0.53
C ARG A 193 -8.11 7.25 0.64
N LEU A 194 -8.46 7.93 -0.44
CA LEU A 194 -8.95 9.31 -0.36
C LEU A 194 -10.30 9.35 0.38
N PRO A 195 -10.67 10.49 0.99
CA PRO A 195 -12.02 10.69 1.50
C PRO A 195 -13.06 10.37 0.42
N LEU A 196 -14.15 9.66 0.78
CA LEU A 196 -15.18 9.23 -0.16
C LEU A 196 -15.72 10.37 -1.02
N GLU A 197 -15.89 11.56 -0.45
CA GLU A 197 -16.33 12.76 -1.19
C GLU A 197 -15.35 13.16 -2.30
N ASP A 198 -14.05 13.03 -2.06
CA ASP A 198 -13.01 13.33 -3.04
C ASP A 198 -12.97 12.28 -4.13
N ILE A 199 -13.09 10.98 -3.77
CA ILE A 199 -13.22 9.88 -4.74
C ILE A 199 -14.41 10.12 -5.68
N VAL A 200 -15.58 10.46 -5.11
CA VAL A 200 -16.80 10.73 -5.89
C VAL A 200 -16.60 11.93 -6.82
N ARG A 201 -15.98 13.02 -6.33
CA ARG A 201 -15.68 14.21 -7.16
C ARG A 201 -14.69 13.90 -8.29
N TYR A 202 -13.67 13.07 -8.03
CA TYR A 202 -12.65 12.72 -9.01
C TYR A 202 -13.23 11.89 -10.15
N ILE A 203 -14.15 10.98 -9.81
CA ILE A 203 -14.79 10.05 -10.76
C ILE A 203 -15.95 10.71 -11.51
N ASN A 204 -16.68 11.62 -10.87
CA ASN A 204 -17.77 12.39 -11.45
C ASN A 204 -17.44 13.89 -11.49
N PRO A 205 -16.52 14.33 -12.38
CA PRO A 205 -16.24 15.75 -12.52
C PRO A 205 -17.52 16.49 -12.96
N PRO A 206 -17.74 17.74 -12.51
CA PRO A 206 -19.01 18.47 -12.68
C PRO A 206 -19.48 18.69 -14.13
N GLN A 207 -18.70 18.29 -15.14
CA GLN A 207 -19.05 18.35 -16.57
C GLN A 207 -19.40 16.98 -17.19
N SER A 208 -19.35 15.88 -16.42
CA SER A 208 -19.64 14.51 -16.89
C SER A 208 -21.09 14.13 -16.56
N SER A 209 -22.01 14.35 -17.50
CA SER A 209 -23.45 14.22 -17.25
C SER A 209 -24.05 12.83 -17.59
N LYS A 210 -23.27 11.74 -17.58
CA LYS A 210 -23.77 10.46 -18.13
C LYS A 210 -23.45 9.16 -17.39
N ASN A 211 -22.59 9.13 -16.37
CA ASN A 211 -22.33 7.87 -15.64
C ASN A 211 -22.96 7.91 -14.24
N SER A 212 -23.72 6.86 -13.92
CA SER A 212 -24.27 6.63 -12.58
C SER A 212 -23.28 5.77 -11.81
N ILE A 213 -22.50 6.37 -10.90
CA ILE A 213 -21.56 5.63 -10.08
C ILE A 213 -21.99 5.75 -8.62
N LEU A 214 -22.41 4.63 -8.04
CA LEU A 214 -22.74 4.53 -6.62
C LEU A 214 -21.50 4.01 -5.90
N ILE A 215 -20.95 4.83 -5.00
CA ILE A 215 -19.78 4.50 -4.19
C ILE A 215 -20.17 4.63 -2.72
N PHE A 216 -19.80 3.64 -1.92
CA PHE A 216 -19.95 3.71 -0.47
C PHE A 216 -18.78 3.00 0.22
N GLU A 217 -18.41 3.53 1.36
CA GLU A 217 -17.36 3.03 2.25
C GLU A 217 -17.99 2.50 3.54
N ARG A 218 -17.47 1.40 4.07
CA ARG A 218 -17.91 0.82 5.35
C ARG A 218 -16.74 0.30 6.16
#